data_AF-A0A8J4G976-F1
#
_entry.id   AF-A0A8J4G976-F1
#
_cell.length_a   1.000
_cell.length_b   1.000
_cell.length_c   1.000
_cell.angle_alpha   90.00
_cell.angle_beta   90.00
_cell.angle_gamma   90.00
#
_symmetry.space_group_name_H-M   'P 1'
#
loop_
_entity.id
_entity.type
_entity.pdbx_description
1 polymer ?
#
loop_
_entity_poly.entity_id
_entity_poly.type
_entity_poly.pdbx_seq_one_letter_code
_entity_poly.pdbx_strand_id
1 'polypeptide(L)'
;MTDNVDALFTEASALHSSGADLHHAEVLYRRILAVQPRHANALHQLGALLTQLYGKEKDSEALRLVNAAVQLVPSCAKFRNSLGVIHQTGGRWREAADAFERANEKDPMNVSVMMNLARALRETGRQQRAAEVYGAVTKLQPDHPSASYRRGAILRTIRRNEEALVAFRQHLRVQPNHQASKFWIAAITGDVEAMSAAPPDMVAGLFDQYADHFDDHLVNKLQYRTPEALRDQLLSACQDRTASPSGSCSGSGIAAAAATAATAGTRSGTPRWRRCVDLGCGTGLMGPLLVPYCDALEGVDLSAGMVDQAAKRGCYNRLAVAELVSFLEAEAAHDKAADVGTPYDLLVAADVFVYIGDLPLAALPANRSRARVRVRTLTCQSRQAAPDCDCK
;
A
#
# COMPACT_ATOMS: atom_id res chain seq x y z
N MET A 1 -47.19 -14.27 21.68
CA MET A 1 -47.04 -12.93 21.08
C MET A 1 -46.59 -13.16 19.65
N THR A 2 -47.43 -12.85 18.67
CA THR A 2 -47.03 -12.86 17.27
C THR A 2 -46.07 -11.70 17.06
N ASP A 3 -44.80 -12.01 16.81
CA ASP A 3 -43.81 -11.01 16.47
C ASP A 3 -44.26 -10.26 15.23
N ASN A 4 -44.48 -8.95 15.37
CA ASN A 4 -44.80 -8.10 14.25
C ASN A 4 -43.54 -7.94 13.39
N VAL A 5 -43.46 -8.73 12.31
CA VAL A 5 -42.32 -8.79 11.39
C VAL A 5 -41.98 -7.40 10.83
N ASP A 6 -42.97 -6.57 10.54
CA ASP A 6 -42.75 -5.22 10.01
C ASP A 6 -42.10 -4.29 11.04
N ALA A 7 -42.53 -4.38 12.30
CA ALA A 7 -41.93 -3.63 13.40
C ALA A 7 -40.48 -4.07 13.65
N LEU A 8 -40.23 -5.38 13.71
CA LEU A 8 -38.88 -5.93 13.84
C LEU A 8 -37.98 -5.50 12.67
N PHE A 9 -38.49 -5.52 11.44
CA PHE A 9 -37.73 -5.13 10.27
C PHE A 9 -37.36 -3.65 10.29
N THR A 10 -38.29 -2.80 10.74
CA THR A 10 -38.08 -1.35 10.88
C THR A 10 -36.98 -1.06 11.91
N GLU A 11 -37.05 -1.71 13.08
CA GLU A 11 -36.03 -1.60 14.13
C GLU A 11 -34.66 -2.10 13.66
N ALA A 12 -34.60 -3.32 13.10
CA ALA A 12 -33.36 -3.90 12.58
C ALA A 12 -32.69 -3.00 11.54
N SER A 13 -33.49 -2.44 10.63
CA SER A 13 -32.99 -1.57 9.57
C SER A 13 -32.52 -0.21 10.08
N ALA A 14 -33.15 0.33 11.14
CA ALA A 14 -32.70 1.55 11.79
C ALA A 14 -31.37 1.35 12.52
N LEU A 15 -31.23 0.24 13.26
CA LEU A 15 -29.98 -0.13 13.92
C LEU A 15 -28.85 -0.35 12.91
N HIS A 16 -29.12 -1.08 11.82
CA HIS A 16 -28.14 -1.30 10.76
C HIS A 16 -27.72 0.01 10.10
N SER A 17 -28.67 0.87 9.72
CA SER A 17 -28.38 2.13 9.01
C SER A 17 -27.66 3.16 9.87
N SER A 18 -27.93 3.19 11.18
CA SER A 18 -27.27 4.09 12.13
C SER A 18 -25.89 3.58 12.57
N GLY A 19 -25.63 2.28 12.47
CA GLY A 19 -24.42 1.64 12.98
C GLY A 19 -24.35 1.56 14.51
N ALA A 20 -25.43 1.90 15.22
CA ALA A 20 -25.44 2.00 16.68
C ALA A 20 -25.27 0.64 17.38
N ASP A 21 -25.95 -0.40 16.89
CA ASP A 21 -25.84 -1.78 17.40
C ASP A 21 -26.06 -2.79 16.28
N LEU A 22 -24.96 -3.14 15.61
CA LEU A 22 -24.98 -4.07 14.48
C LEU A 22 -25.24 -5.52 14.90
N HIS A 23 -24.86 -5.92 16.12
CA HIS A 23 -25.13 -7.27 16.61
C HIS A 23 -26.60 -7.44 16.97
N HIS A 24 -27.24 -6.43 17.55
CA HIS A 24 -28.68 -6.46 17.78
C HIS A 24 -29.46 -6.47 16.46
N ALA A 25 -29.04 -5.69 15.45
CA ALA A 25 -29.62 -5.78 14.11
C ALA A 25 -29.55 -7.21 13.53
N GLU A 26 -28.42 -7.92 13.72
CA GLU A 26 -28.27 -9.31 13.30
C GLU A 26 -29.30 -10.23 13.97
N VAL A 27 -29.46 -10.11 15.29
CA VAL A 27 -30.44 -10.89 16.07
C VAL A 27 -31.86 -10.67 15.55
N LEU A 28 -32.24 -9.41 15.31
CA LEU A 28 -33.57 -9.06 14.80
C LEU A 28 -33.81 -9.61 13.40
N TYR A 29 -32.84 -9.49 12.49
CA TYR A 29 -32.96 -10.08 11.15
C TYR A 29 -33.08 -11.60 11.19
N ARG A 30 -32.32 -12.30 12.06
CA ARG A 30 -32.45 -13.75 12.23
C ARG A 30 -33.83 -14.14 12.79
N ARG A 31 -34.38 -13.36 13.72
CA ARG A 31 -35.74 -13.56 14.25
C ARG A 31 -36.82 -13.39 13.17
N ILE A 32 -36.70 -12.37 12.33
CA ILE A 32 -37.58 -12.18 11.16
C ILE A 32 -37.53 -13.41 10.26
N LEU A 33 -36.34 -13.92 9.95
CA LEU A 33 -36.16 -15.07 9.07
C LEU A 33 -36.59 -16.40 9.70
N ALA A 34 -36.61 -16.51 11.03
CA ALA A 34 -37.18 -17.65 11.72
C ALA A 34 -38.71 -17.71 11.58
N VAL A 35 -39.38 -16.56 11.55
CA VAL A 35 -40.84 -16.44 11.36
C VAL A 35 -41.22 -16.47 9.87
N GLN A 36 -40.45 -15.78 9.03
CA GLN A 36 -40.67 -15.66 7.59
C GLN A 36 -39.36 -15.93 6.81
N PRO A 37 -39.03 -17.21 6.55
CA PRO A 37 -37.77 -17.59 5.89
C PRO A 37 -37.59 -17.01 4.47
N ARG A 38 -38.68 -16.60 3.82
CA ARG A 38 -38.70 -16.01 2.48
C ARG A 38 -38.88 -14.48 2.49
N HIS A 39 -38.53 -13.80 3.59
CA HIS A 39 -38.60 -12.33 3.66
C HIS A 39 -37.40 -11.69 2.91
N ALA A 40 -37.61 -11.34 1.63
CA ALA A 40 -36.54 -10.92 0.71
C ALA A 40 -35.64 -9.79 1.25
N ASN A 41 -36.22 -8.74 1.85
CA ASN A 41 -35.43 -7.63 2.39
C ASN A 41 -34.60 -8.03 3.63
N ALA A 42 -35.07 -8.98 4.45
CA ALA A 42 -34.36 -9.40 5.66
C ALA A 42 -33.20 -10.33 5.28
N LEU A 43 -33.42 -11.20 4.28
CA LEU A 43 -32.34 -11.99 3.65
C LEU A 43 -31.25 -11.08 3.08
N HIS A 44 -31.63 -10.06 2.32
CA HIS A 44 -30.70 -9.09 1.73
C HIS A 44 -29.92 -8.30 2.80
N GLN A 45 -30.61 -7.71 3.76
CA GLN A 45 -30.00 -6.86 4.78
C GLN A 45 -29.12 -7.67 5.75
N LEU A 46 -29.54 -8.89 6.15
CA LEU A 46 -28.69 -9.77 6.94
C LEU A 46 -27.40 -10.13 6.18
N GLY A 47 -27.50 -10.50 4.90
CA GLY A 47 -26.31 -10.80 4.10
C GLY A 47 -25.35 -9.62 3.95
N ALA A 48 -25.88 -8.40 3.77
CA ALA A 48 -25.08 -7.18 3.75
C ALA A 48 -24.44 -6.89 5.12
N LEU A 49 -25.18 -7.05 6.21
CA LEU A 49 -24.72 -6.87 7.58
C LEU A 49 -23.59 -7.85 7.95
N LEU A 50 -23.73 -9.14 7.60
CA LEU A 50 -22.69 -10.14 7.86
C LEU A 50 -21.38 -9.81 7.14
N THR A 51 -21.46 -9.27 5.92
CA THR A 51 -20.29 -8.83 5.17
C THR A 51 -19.62 -7.62 5.82
N GLN A 52 -20.41 -6.69 6.37
CA GLN A 52 -19.91 -5.52 7.08
C GLN A 52 -19.24 -5.88 8.40
N LEU A 53 -19.81 -6.81 9.18
CA LEU A 53 -19.30 -7.19 10.50
C LEU A 53 -18.10 -8.14 10.42
N TYR A 54 -18.15 -9.14 9.55
CA TYR A 54 -17.24 -10.29 9.60
C TYR A 54 -16.39 -10.43 8.34
N GLY A 55 -16.59 -9.59 7.32
CA GLY A 55 -15.84 -9.64 6.07
C GLY A 55 -15.86 -11.04 5.44
N LYS A 56 -14.67 -11.64 5.27
CA LYS A 56 -14.50 -12.95 4.64
C LYS A 56 -14.95 -14.14 5.51
N GLU A 57 -15.05 -13.97 6.82
CA GLU A 57 -15.36 -15.08 7.74
C GLU A 57 -16.78 -15.64 7.52
N LYS A 58 -17.75 -14.77 7.24
CA LYS A 58 -19.16 -15.13 7.01
C LYS A 58 -19.58 -15.06 5.54
N ASP A 59 -18.62 -15.04 4.63
CA ASP A 59 -18.83 -14.85 3.19
C ASP A 59 -19.79 -15.90 2.58
N SER A 60 -19.63 -17.18 2.92
CA SER A 60 -20.52 -18.24 2.42
C SER A 60 -21.97 -18.10 2.90
N GLU A 61 -22.19 -17.60 4.12
CA GLU A 61 -23.53 -17.34 4.65
C GLU A 61 -24.15 -16.11 3.99
N ALA A 62 -23.38 -15.02 3.89
CA ALA A 62 -23.81 -13.78 3.22
C ALA A 62 -24.23 -14.04 1.76
N LEU A 63 -23.42 -14.77 1.00
CA LEU A 63 -23.73 -15.16 -0.37
C LEU A 63 -25.04 -15.97 -0.46
N ARG A 64 -25.25 -16.93 0.44
CA ARG A 64 -26.45 -17.76 0.45
C ARG A 64 -27.71 -16.91 0.68
N LEU A 65 -27.66 -16.01 1.66
CA LEU A 65 -28.77 -15.13 2.02
C LEU A 65 -29.11 -14.16 0.89
N VAL A 66 -28.12 -13.46 0.32
CA VAL A 66 -28.38 -12.49 -0.76
C VAL A 66 -28.79 -13.19 -2.06
N ASN A 67 -28.24 -14.37 -2.37
CA ASN A 67 -28.73 -15.15 -3.51
C ASN A 67 -30.19 -15.55 -3.35
N ALA A 68 -30.61 -15.97 -2.15
CA ALA A 68 -32.02 -16.25 -1.88
C ALA A 68 -32.90 -14.99 -2.08
N ALA A 69 -32.44 -13.81 -1.64
CA ALA A 69 -33.15 -12.56 -1.90
C ALA A 69 -33.27 -12.25 -3.41
N VAL A 70 -32.19 -12.43 -4.18
CA VAL A 70 -32.17 -12.25 -5.64
C VAL A 70 -33.11 -13.23 -6.35
N GLN A 71 -33.20 -14.49 -5.90
CA GLN A 71 -34.12 -15.48 -6.45
C GLN A 71 -35.58 -15.12 -6.19
N LEU A 72 -35.89 -14.55 -5.01
CA LEU A 72 -37.24 -14.12 -4.66
C LEU A 72 -37.68 -12.88 -5.44
N VAL A 73 -36.77 -11.92 -5.65
CA VAL A 73 -37.06 -10.68 -6.38
C VAL A 73 -35.98 -10.41 -7.44
N PRO A 74 -36.02 -11.11 -8.59
CA PRO A 74 -35.01 -10.97 -9.63
C PRO A 74 -34.97 -9.61 -10.33
N SER A 75 -35.92 -8.70 -10.09
CA SER A 75 -35.90 -7.34 -10.65
C SER A 75 -35.16 -6.34 -9.74
N CYS A 76 -34.88 -6.67 -8.48
CA CYS A 76 -34.30 -5.74 -7.52
C CYS A 76 -32.80 -5.50 -7.78
N ALA A 77 -32.45 -4.33 -8.31
CA ALA A 77 -31.07 -3.91 -8.56
C ALA A 77 -30.22 -3.88 -7.28
N LYS A 78 -30.81 -3.43 -6.15
CA LYS A 78 -30.14 -3.33 -4.84
C LYS A 78 -29.59 -4.67 -4.35
N PHE A 79 -30.35 -5.75 -4.54
CA PHE A 79 -29.93 -7.09 -4.11
C PHE A 79 -28.73 -7.58 -4.91
N ARG A 80 -28.73 -7.35 -6.23
CA ARG A 80 -27.58 -7.68 -7.08
C ARG A 80 -26.36 -6.82 -6.79
N ASN A 81 -26.55 -5.53 -6.50
CA ASN A 81 -25.45 -4.67 -6.07
C ASN A 81 -24.80 -5.20 -4.78
N SER A 82 -25.60 -5.57 -3.78
CA SER A 82 -25.05 -6.19 -2.56
C SER A 82 -24.38 -7.52 -2.83
N LEU A 83 -24.92 -8.36 -3.72
CA LEU A 83 -24.25 -9.60 -4.14
C LEU A 83 -22.85 -9.29 -4.72
N GLY A 84 -22.76 -8.28 -5.58
CA GLY A 84 -21.48 -7.81 -6.12
C GLY A 84 -20.51 -7.32 -5.05
N VAL A 85 -20.99 -6.58 -4.05
CA VAL A 85 -20.17 -6.15 -2.90
C VAL A 85 -19.64 -7.35 -2.10
N ILE A 86 -20.45 -8.39 -1.89
CA ILE A 86 -20.02 -9.61 -1.18
C ILE A 86 -18.92 -10.32 -1.98
N HIS A 87 -19.11 -10.53 -3.29
CA HIS A 87 -18.07 -11.08 -4.15
C HIS A 87 -16.78 -10.25 -4.11
N GLN A 88 -16.92 -8.92 -4.09
CA GLN A 88 -15.80 -8.00 -4.00
C GLN A 88 -14.99 -8.19 -2.70
N THR A 89 -15.67 -8.24 -1.56
CA THR A 89 -15.04 -8.49 -0.25
C THR A 89 -14.33 -9.84 -0.21
N GLY A 90 -14.90 -10.85 -0.88
CA GLY A 90 -14.28 -12.16 -1.06
C GLY A 90 -13.14 -12.21 -2.09
N GLY A 91 -12.84 -11.11 -2.81
CA GLY A 91 -11.83 -11.07 -3.87
C GLY A 91 -12.24 -11.73 -5.20
N ARG A 92 -13.51 -12.10 -5.35
CA ARG A 92 -14.10 -12.72 -6.55
C ARG A 92 -14.51 -11.66 -7.56
N TRP A 93 -13.52 -11.01 -8.16
CA TRP A 93 -13.75 -9.82 -9.00
C TRP A 93 -14.56 -10.07 -10.27
N ARG A 94 -14.49 -11.29 -10.85
CA ARG A 94 -15.28 -11.65 -12.04
C ARG A 94 -16.76 -11.74 -11.72
N GLU A 95 -17.09 -12.42 -10.64
CA GLU A 95 -18.46 -12.55 -10.14
C GLU A 95 -19.02 -11.22 -9.62
N ALA A 96 -18.17 -10.40 -9.01
CA ALA A 96 -18.52 -9.04 -8.64
C ALA A 96 -18.91 -8.21 -9.88
N ALA A 97 -18.11 -8.28 -10.96
CA ALA A 97 -18.40 -7.59 -12.20
C ALA A 97 -19.74 -8.04 -12.82
N ASP A 98 -20.02 -9.35 -12.90
CA ASP A 98 -21.31 -9.86 -13.40
C ASP A 98 -22.50 -9.32 -12.57
N ALA A 99 -22.40 -9.41 -11.24
CA ALA A 99 -23.46 -8.94 -10.35
C ALA A 99 -23.71 -7.43 -10.50
N PHE A 100 -22.65 -6.63 -10.62
CA PHE A 100 -22.77 -5.19 -10.86
C PHE A 100 -23.27 -4.85 -12.26
N GLU A 101 -22.87 -5.58 -13.31
CA GLU A 101 -23.40 -5.40 -14.67
C GLU A 101 -24.91 -5.63 -14.67
N ARG A 102 -25.37 -6.73 -14.08
CA ARG A 102 -26.80 -7.05 -13.95
C ARG A 102 -27.58 -6.11 -13.04
N ALA A 103 -26.93 -5.49 -12.06
CA ALA A 103 -27.53 -4.43 -11.25
C ALA A 103 -27.69 -3.14 -12.08
N ASN A 104 -26.65 -2.76 -12.82
CA ASN A 104 -26.62 -1.58 -13.68
C ASN A 104 -27.60 -1.67 -14.86
N GLU A 105 -27.85 -2.87 -15.39
CA GLU A 105 -28.90 -3.10 -16.40
C GLU A 105 -30.31 -2.76 -15.89
N LYS A 106 -30.55 -2.89 -14.58
CA LYS A 106 -31.86 -2.61 -13.95
C LYS A 106 -32.00 -1.17 -13.48
N ASP A 107 -30.88 -0.55 -13.11
CA ASP A 107 -30.83 0.84 -12.66
C ASP A 107 -29.57 1.54 -13.22
N PRO A 108 -29.58 1.95 -14.51
CA PRO A 108 -28.41 2.43 -15.23
C PRO A 108 -27.95 3.84 -14.83
N MET A 109 -28.71 4.53 -13.97
CA MET A 109 -28.39 5.86 -13.47
C MET A 109 -27.84 5.83 -12.04
N ASN A 110 -27.67 4.64 -11.47
CA ASN A 110 -27.16 4.48 -10.11
C ASN A 110 -25.63 4.63 -10.07
N VAL A 111 -25.16 5.84 -9.77
CA VAL A 111 -23.72 6.15 -9.71
C VAL A 111 -22.96 5.23 -8.76
N SER A 112 -23.54 4.81 -7.63
CA SER A 112 -22.89 3.90 -6.70
C SER A 112 -22.62 2.53 -7.35
N VAL A 113 -23.61 1.97 -8.05
CA VAL A 113 -23.47 0.72 -8.80
C VAL A 113 -22.44 0.88 -9.93
N MET A 114 -22.49 1.99 -10.67
CA MET A 114 -21.55 2.27 -11.76
C MET A 114 -20.10 2.37 -11.26
N MET A 115 -19.87 3.02 -10.12
CA MET A 115 -18.55 3.13 -9.50
C MET A 115 -18.02 1.76 -9.06
N ASN A 116 -18.88 0.91 -8.47
CA ASN A 116 -18.54 -0.46 -8.12
C ASN A 116 -18.25 -1.33 -9.34
N LEU A 117 -19.08 -1.22 -10.39
CA LEU A 117 -18.87 -1.90 -11.67
C LEU A 117 -17.54 -1.51 -12.30
N ALA A 118 -17.27 -0.21 -12.43
CA ALA A 118 -16.03 0.27 -13.03
C ALA A 118 -14.79 -0.18 -12.24
N ARG A 119 -14.88 -0.27 -10.90
CA ARG A 119 -13.83 -0.88 -10.07
C ARG A 119 -13.66 -2.37 -10.39
N ALA A 120 -14.73 -3.16 -10.38
CA ALA A 120 -14.65 -4.59 -10.67
C ALA A 120 -14.12 -4.89 -12.09
N LEU A 121 -14.50 -4.08 -13.07
CA LEU A 121 -13.97 -4.15 -14.44
C LEU A 121 -12.47 -3.86 -14.50
N ARG A 122 -11.98 -2.89 -13.71
CA ARG A 122 -10.55 -2.59 -13.60
C ARG A 122 -9.77 -3.78 -13.03
N GLU A 123 -10.26 -4.36 -11.93
CA GLU A 123 -9.60 -5.51 -11.27
C GLU A 123 -9.61 -6.79 -12.12
N THR A 124 -10.57 -6.90 -13.05
CA THR A 124 -10.64 -8.02 -14.01
C THR A 124 -9.88 -7.75 -15.32
N GLY A 125 -9.14 -6.63 -15.42
CA GLY A 125 -8.37 -6.27 -16.61
C GLY A 125 -9.22 -5.74 -17.78
N ARG A 126 -10.53 -5.58 -17.61
CA ARG A 126 -11.46 -5.01 -18.62
C ARG A 126 -11.37 -3.48 -18.62
N GLN A 127 -10.15 -2.95 -18.79
CA GLN A 127 -9.79 -1.54 -18.61
C GLN A 127 -10.58 -0.59 -19.52
N GLN A 128 -10.76 -0.94 -20.79
CA GLN A 128 -11.51 -0.14 -21.76
C GLN A 128 -12.96 0.08 -21.29
N ARG A 129 -13.65 -0.99 -20.90
CA ARG A 129 -15.02 -0.96 -20.38
C ARG A 129 -15.10 -0.17 -19.07
N ALA A 130 -14.11 -0.33 -18.18
CA ALA A 130 -14.04 0.45 -16.94
C ALA A 130 -13.97 1.96 -17.21
N ALA A 131 -13.14 2.39 -18.16
CA ALA A 131 -13.03 3.80 -18.56
C ALA A 131 -14.33 4.35 -19.16
N GLU A 132 -15.07 3.53 -19.91
CA GLU A 132 -16.40 3.88 -20.44
C GLU A 132 -17.42 4.09 -19.32
N VAL A 133 -17.47 3.18 -18.33
CA VAL A 133 -18.38 3.30 -17.18
C VAL A 133 -18.05 4.52 -16.33
N TYR A 134 -16.77 4.78 -16.03
CA TYR A 134 -16.41 6.04 -15.35
C TYR A 134 -16.76 7.27 -16.19
N GLY A 135 -16.62 7.19 -17.52
CA GLY A 135 -17.07 8.24 -18.44
C GLY A 135 -18.58 8.50 -18.32
N ALA A 136 -19.39 7.45 -18.22
CA ALA A 136 -20.82 7.58 -17.98
C ALA A 136 -21.12 8.22 -16.61
N VAL A 137 -20.38 7.88 -15.54
CA VAL A 137 -20.49 8.57 -14.24
C VAL A 137 -20.21 10.06 -14.40
N THR A 138 -19.14 10.46 -15.11
CA THR A 138 -18.81 11.88 -15.30
C THR A 138 -19.82 12.64 -16.17
N LYS A 139 -20.64 11.96 -16.97
CA LYS A 139 -21.76 12.58 -17.70
C LYS A 139 -22.96 12.81 -16.81
N LEU A 140 -23.24 11.89 -15.88
CA LEU A 140 -24.34 12.00 -14.91
C LEU A 140 -24.02 12.97 -13.77
N GLN A 141 -22.79 12.93 -13.27
CA GLN A 141 -22.27 13.75 -12.18
C GLN A 141 -20.89 14.32 -12.58
N PRO A 142 -20.86 15.47 -13.29
CA PRO A 142 -19.61 16.09 -13.74
C PRO A 142 -18.62 16.45 -12.62
N ASP A 143 -19.14 16.63 -11.40
CA ASP A 143 -18.44 16.99 -10.17
C ASP A 143 -18.15 15.78 -9.26
N HIS A 144 -18.41 14.54 -9.71
CA HIS A 144 -18.17 13.35 -8.90
C HIS A 144 -16.69 13.28 -8.43
N PRO A 145 -16.41 13.23 -7.11
CA PRO A 145 -15.09 13.52 -6.56
C PRO A 145 -13.94 12.70 -7.16
N SER A 146 -14.18 11.43 -7.50
CA SER A 146 -13.12 10.51 -7.96
C SER A 146 -13.29 9.94 -9.36
N ALA A 147 -14.39 10.23 -10.08
CA ALA A 147 -14.70 9.51 -11.32
C ALA A 147 -13.74 9.90 -12.45
N SER A 148 -13.53 11.21 -12.65
CA SER A 148 -12.61 11.73 -13.66
C SER A 148 -11.15 11.31 -13.41
N TYR A 149 -10.71 11.29 -12.15
CA TYR A 149 -9.37 10.79 -11.80
C TYR A 149 -9.22 9.30 -12.14
N ARG A 150 -10.17 8.46 -11.69
CA ARG A 150 -10.13 7.00 -11.94
C ARG A 150 -10.19 6.69 -13.44
N ARG A 151 -10.99 7.43 -14.20
CA ARG A 151 -11.01 7.36 -15.67
C ARG A 151 -9.65 7.70 -16.26
N GLY A 152 -9.04 8.82 -15.86
CA GLY A 152 -7.73 9.24 -16.35
C GLY A 152 -6.63 8.23 -16.06
N ALA A 153 -6.60 7.66 -14.85
CA ALA A 153 -5.62 6.65 -14.46
C ALA A 153 -5.72 5.37 -15.32
N ILE A 154 -6.94 4.94 -15.64
CA ILE A 154 -7.16 3.78 -16.52
C ILE A 154 -6.77 4.10 -17.96
N LEU A 155 -7.21 5.25 -18.50
CA LEU A 155 -6.89 5.68 -19.86
C LEU A 155 -5.38 5.77 -20.09
N ARG A 156 -4.63 6.30 -19.10
CA ARG A 156 -3.17 6.31 -19.10
C ARG A 156 -2.59 4.89 -19.20
N THR A 157 -3.13 3.95 -18.42
CA THR A 157 -2.67 2.55 -18.40
C THR A 157 -2.86 1.89 -19.77
N ILE A 158 -3.96 2.17 -20.45
CA ILE A 158 -4.21 1.70 -21.83
C ILE A 158 -3.67 2.64 -22.92
N ARG A 159 -2.74 3.53 -22.57
CA ARG A 159 -2.00 4.43 -23.49
C ARG A 159 -2.85 5.45 -24.26
N ARG A 160 -4.09 5.70 -23.83
CA ARG A 160 -4.98 6.74 -24.39
C ARG A 160 -4.71 8.08 -23.70
N ASN A 161 -3.50 8.59 -23.88
CA ASN A 161 -2.95 9.73 -23.14
C ASN A 161 -3.74 11.04 -23.34
N GLU A 162 -4.22 11.32 -24.54
CA GLU A 162 -4.99 12.54 -24.81
C GLU A 162 -6.29 12.59 -24.00
N GLU A 163 -7.01 11.46 -23.94
CA GLU A 163 -8.24 11.36 -23.15
C GLU A 163 -7.95 11.33 -21.64
N ALA A 164 -6.81 10.76 -21.24
CA ALA A 164 -6.36 10.81 -19.87
C ALA A 164 -6.10 12.25 -19.41
N LEU A 165 -5.47 13.08 -20.25
CA LEU A 165 -5.27 14.52 -19.98
C LEU A 165 -6.60 15.24 -19.79
N VAL A 166 -7.58 14.99 -20.67
CA VAL A 166 -8.93 15.58 -20.54
C VAL A 166 -9.56 15.18 -19.20
N ALA A 167 -9.47 13.90 -18.83
CA ALA A 167 -10.03 13.39 -17.58
C ALA A 167 -9.33 13.96 -16.34
N PHE A 168 -8.00 14.06 -16.33
CA PHE A 168 -7.26 14.67 -15.22
C PHE A 168 -7.53 16.17 -15.11
N ARG A 169 -7.60 16.91 -16.22
CA ARG A 169 -7.99 18.33 -16.22
C ARG A 169 -9.41 18.54 -15.71
N GLN A 170 -10.35 17.67 -16.08
CA GLN A 170 -11.70 17.70 -15.51
C GLN A 170 -11.67 17.46 -14.00
N HIS A 171 -10.90 16.47 -13.52
CA HIS A 171 -10.77 16.23 -12.08
C HIS A 171 -10.18 17.44 -11.34
N LEU A 172 -9.18 18.11 -11.90
CA LEU A 172 -8.60 19.32 -11.31
C LEU A 172 -9.57 20.52 -11.26
N ARG A 173 -10.66 20.53 -12.03
CA ARG A 173 -11.73 21.53 -11.84
C ARG A 173 -12.52 21.30 -10.56
N VAL A 174 -12.62 20.04 -10.12
CA VAL A 174 -13.32 19.63 -8.89
C VAL A 174 -12.38 19.68 -7.69
N GLN A 175 -11.14 19.21 -7.86
CA GLN A 175 -10.10 19.19 -6.84
C GLN A 175 -8.80 19.86 -7.37
N PRO A 176 -8.70 21.20 -7.33
CA PRO A 176 -7.57 21.95 -7.90
C PRO A 176 -6.21 21.59 -7.33
N ASN A 177 -6.17 21.06 -6.10
CA ASN A 177 -4.95 20.69 -5.39
C ASN A 177 -4.66 19.18 -5.41
N HIS A 178 -5.37 18.39 -6.22
CA HIS A 178 -5.12 16.95 -6.30
C HIS A 178 -3.76 16.65 -6.97
N GLN A 179 -2.76 16.35 -6.16
CA GLN A 179 -1.36 16.22 -6.59
C GLN A 179 -1.17 15.12 -7.62
N ALA A 180 -1.83 13.97 -7.43
CA ALA A 180 -1.73 12.86 -8.37
C ALA A 180 -2.20 13.22 -9.78
N SER A 181 -3.22 14.07 -9.92
CA SER A 181 -3.66 14.53 -11.24
C SER A 181 -2.70 15.52 -11.87
N LYS A 182 -2.06 16.40 -11.08
CA LYS A 182 -1.00 17.29 -11.57
C LYS A 182 0.20 16.48 -12.06
N PHE A 183 0.65 15.52 -11.26
CA PHE A 183 1.75 14.61 -11.60
C PHE A 183 1.48 13.85 -12.90
N TRP A 184 0.31 13.24 -13.06
CA TRP A 184 0.00 12.50 -14.29
C TRP A 184 -0.14 13.40 -15.51
N ILE A 185 -0.60 14.65 -15.36
CA ILE A 185 -0.59 15.62 -16.46
C ILE A 185 0.86 15.91 -16.86
N ALA A 186 1.71 16.27 -15.90
CA ALA A 186 3.13 16.55 -16.15
C ALA A 186 3.84 15.37 -16.82
N ALA A 187 3.58 14.14 -16.36
CA ALA A 187 4.12 12.92 -16.95
C ALA A 187 3.66 12.66 -18.38
N ILE A 188 2.41 12.99 -18.71
CA ILE A 188 1.92 12.83 -20.08
C ILE A 188 2.43 13.96 -20.98
N THR A 189 2.58 15.19 -20.48
CA THR A 189 3.04 16.35 -21.25
C THR A 189 4.56 16.48 -21.33
N GLY A 190 5.32 15.69 -20.56
CA GLY A 190 6.77 15.78 -20.51
C GLY A 190 7.30 16.98 -19.71
N ASP A 191 6.51 17.50 -18.76
CA ASP A 191 6.94 18.57 -17.87
C ASP A 191 7.81 17.99 -16.74
N VAL A 192 9.12 17.94 -16.99
CA VAL A 192 10.10 17.30 -16.10
C VAL A 192 10.26 18.05 -14.77
N GLU A 193 10.07 19.36 -14.78
CA GLU A 193 10.17 20.21 -13.59
C GLU A 193 9.00 19.92 -12.63
N ALA A 194 7.79 19.82 -13.17
CA ALA A 194 6.59 19.44 -12.40
C ALA A 194 6.56 17.95 -11.99
N MET A 195 7.52 17.13 -12.46
CA MET A 195 7.68 15.71 -12.13
C MET A 195 8.81 15.42 -11.13
N SER A 196 9.46 16.44 -10.56
CA SER A 196 10.67 16.26 -9.73
C SER A 196 10.55 15.24 -8.58
N ALA A 197 9.33 14.98 -8.08
CA ALA A 197 9.04 13.82 -7.23
C ALA A 197 7.59 13.33 -7.42
N ALA A 198 7.36 12.04 -7.17
CA ALA A 198 6.00 11.52 -7.06
C ALA A 198 5.31 12.14 -5.82
N PRO A 199 4.02 12.54 -5.90
CA PRO A 199 3.33 13.11 -4.76
C PRO A 199 3.36 12.18 -3.54
N PRO A 200 3.74 12.67 -2.33
CA PRO A 200 3.86 11.83 -1.15
C PRO A 200 2.58 11.04 -0.84
N ASP A 201 1.40 11.68 -0.89
CA ASP A 201 0.12 11.00 -0.64
C ASP A 201 -0.19 9.87 -1.64
N MET A 202 0.31 9.99 -2.88
CA MET A 202 0.15 8.91 -3.88
C MET A 202 0.99 7.70 -3.48
N VAL A 203 2.25 7.94 -3.09
CA VAL A 203 3.18 6.90 -2.68
C VAL A 203 2.67 6.23 -1.40
N ALA A 204 2.32 7.03 -0.39
CA ALA A 204 1.72 6.56 0.86
C ALA A 204 0.48 5.69 0.62
N GLY A 205 -0.48 6.21 -0.15
CA GLY A 205 -1.73 5.50 -0.41
C GLY A 205 -1.58 4.23 -1.25
N LEU A 206 -0.54 4.14 -2.10
CA LEU A 206 -0.21 2.90 -2.82
C LEU A 206 0.29 1.83 -1.84
N PHE A 207 1.19 2.20 -0.94
CA PHE A 207 1.76 1.28 0.04
C PHE A 207 0.75 0.89 1.13
N ASP A 208 -0.06 1.83 1.62
CA ASP A 208 -1.13 1.55 2.60
C ASP A 208 -2.11 0.47 2.10
N GLN A 209 -2.48 0.52 0.82
CA GLN A 209 -3.39 -0.47 0.21
C GLN A 209 -2.78 -1.88 0.11
N TYR A 210 -1.47 -1.99 0.23
CA TYR A 210 -0.72 -3.22 0.00
C TYR A 210 -0.02 -3.74 1.26
N ALA A 211 0.03 -2.94 2.33
CA ALA A 211 0.78 -3.20 3.55
C ALA A 211 0.51 -4.59 4.17
N ASP A 212 -0.76 -5.01 4.25
CA ASP A 212 -1.13 -6.31 4.86
C ASP A 212 -0.63 -7.54 4.10
N HIS A 213 -0.25 -7.39 2.83
CA HIS A 213 0.23 -8.46 1.97
C HIS A 213 1.68 -8.27 1.53
N PHE A 214 2.30 -7.17 1.96
CA PHE A 214 3.60 -6.73 1.47
C PHE A 214 4.68 -7.78 1.73
N ASP A 215 4.80 -8.24 2.97
CA ASP A 215 5.83 -9.20 3.38
C ASP A 215 5.70 -10.55 2.69
N ASP A 216 4.48 -11.12 2.66
CA ASP A 216 4.26 -12.42 2.03
C ASP A 216 4.61 -12.36 0.54
N HIS A 217 4.18 -11.31 -0.14
CA HIS A 217 4.48 -11.16 -1.55
C HIS A 217 5.98 -10.92 -1.79
N LEU A 218 6.62 -10.09 -0.99
CA LEU A 218 8.02 -9.74 -1.19
C LEU A 218 8.95 -10.92 -0.82
N VAL A 219 8.76 -11.52 0.35
CA VAL A 219 9.63 -12.59 0.84
C VAL A 219 9.25 -13.96 0.26
N ASN A 220 7.98 -14.36 0.36
CA ASN A 220 7.60 -15.73 -0.01
C ASN A 220 7.37 -15.89 -1.52
N LYS A 221 6.81 -14.88 -2.20
CA LYS A 221 6.57 -14.96 -3.65
C LYS A 221 7.77 -14.51 -4.47
N LEU A 222 8.35 -13.36 -4.13
CA LEU A 222 9.47 -12.78 -4.89
C LEU A 222 10.85 -13.20 -4.37
N GLN A 223 10.93 -13.95 -3.25
CA GLN A 223 12.19 -14.45 -2.69
C GLN A 223 13.20 -13.31 -2.44
N TYR A 224 12.68 -12.16 -2.02
CA TYR A 224 13.43 -10.96 -1.75
C TYR A 224 14.39 -11.14 -0.56
N ARG A 225 15.66 -10.71 -0.74
CA ARG A 225 16.72 -10.84 0.27
C ARG A 225 17.64 -9.61 0.40
N THR A 226 17.19 -8.44 -0.04
CA THR A 226 18.00 -7.22 0.05
C THR A 226 18.38 -6.89 1.52
N PRO A 227 17.51 -7.02 2.53
CA PRO A 227 17.87 -6.76 3.92
C PRO A 227 19.05 -7.61 4.43
N GLU A 228 19.04 -8.93 4.14
CA GLU A 228 20.14 -9.82 4.51
C GLU A 228 21.43 -9.46 3.76
N ALA A 229 21.34 -9.16 2.47
CA ALA A 229 22.49 -8.76 1.67
C ALA A 229 23.10 -7.44 2.19
N LEU A 230 22.27 -6.46 2.55
CA LEU A 230 22.71 -5.19 3.15
C LEU A 230 23.39 -5.42 4.49
N ARG A 231 22.80 -6.23 5.38
CA ARG A 231 23.42 -6.61 6.66
C ARG A 231 24.79 -7.25 6.44
N ASP A 232 24.89 -8.26 5.58
CA ASP A 232 26.13 -9.02 5.39
C ASP A 232 27.25 -8.13 4.84
N GLN A 233 26.92 -7.23 3.91
CA GLN A 233 27.85 -6.24 3.39
C GLN A 233 28.29 -5.23 4.45
N LEU A 234 27.34 -4.75 5.28
CA LEU A 234 27.63 -3.84 6.38
C LEU A 234 28.63 -4.47 7.37
N LEU A 235 28.42 -5.74 7.74
CA LEU A 235 29.30 -6.46 8.66
C LEU A 235 30.68 -6.75 8.06
N SER A 236 30.73 -7.20 6.81
CA SER A 236 31.99 -7.40 6.07
C SER A 236 32.81 -6.11 6.01
N ALA A 237 32.16 -4.98 5.71
CA ALA A 237 32.79 -3.65 5.67
C ALA A 237 33.35 -3.17 7.01
N CYS A 238 32.88 -3.72 8.13
CA CYS A 238 33.40 -3.42 9.46
C CYS A 238 34.60 -4.29 9.80
N GLN A 239 34.62 -5.55 9.33
CA GLN A 239 35.73 -6.49 9.52
C GLN A 239 36.99 -6.03 8.78
N ASP A 240 36.86 -5.56 7.53
CA ASP A 240 37.97 -5.04 6.72
C ASP A 240 38.70 -3.84 7.36
N ARG A 241 38.05 -3.10 8.28
CA ARG A 241 38.66 -1.95 8.97
C ARG A 241 39.57 -2.35 10.12
N THR A 242 39.38 -3.55 10.67
CA THR A 242 40.20 -4.07 11.79
C THR A 242 41.54 -4.63 11.33
N ALA A 243 41.70 -4.85 10.01
CA ALA A 243 42.95 -5.24 9.37
C ALA A 243 43.59 -4.04 8.68
N SER A 244 44.43 -3.26 9.38
CA SER A 244 45.32 -2.31 8.69
C SER A 244 46.51 -3.06 8.05
N PRO A 245 46.84 -2.79 6.78
CA PRO A 245 48.07 -3.28 6.16
C PRO A 245 49.22 -2.32 6.45
N SER A 246 50.21 -2.76 7.22
CA SER A 246 51.56 -2.19 7.15
C SER A 246 52.20 -2.67 5.86
N GLY A 247 52.12 -1.88 4.79
CA GLY A 247 52.80 -2.20 3.54
C GLY A 247 52.46 -1.22 2.42
N SER A 248 53.43 -0.39 2.05
CA SER A 248 53.39 0.39 0.81
C SER A 248 53.43 -0.55 -0.38
N CYS A 249 52.47 -0.44 -1.31
CA CYS A 249 52.73 -0.90 -2.68
C CYS A 249 51.92 -0.08 -3.68
N SER A 250 52.65 0.62 -4.55
CA SER A 250 52.21 1.17 -5.82
C SER A 250 51.86 0.05 -6.79
N GLY A 251 50.70 0.11 -7.46
CA GLY A 251 50.39 -0.80 -8.56
C GLY A 251 48.92 -0.77 -8.99
N SER A 252 48.67 -0.26 -10.19
CA SER A 252 47.41 -0.32 -10.92
C SER A 252 47.02 -1.74 -11.32
N GLY A 253 45.73 -2.08 -11.30
CA GLY A 253 45.22 -3.19 -12.12
C GLY A 253 44.09 -4.01 -11.51
N ILE A 254 43.01 -4.12 -12.27
CA ILE A 254 41.82 -4.95 -12.05
C ILE A 254 42.18 -6.43 -12.18
N ALA A 255 41.88 -7.28 -11.19
CA ALA A 255 41.55 -8.70 -11.39
C ALA A 255 41.08 -9.38 -10.09
N ALA A 256 40.06 -10.23 -10.24
CA ALA A 256 39.57 -11.16 -9.23
C ALA A 256 40.52 -12.35 -9.04
N ALA A 257 40.61 -12.88 -7.81
CA ALA A 257 40.39 -14.31 -7.48
C ALA A 257 41.10 -14.74 -6.17
N ALA A 258 40.36 -15.57 -5.42
CA ALA A 258 40.80 -16.73 -4.63
C ALA A 258 41.82 -16.57 -3.46
N ALA A 259 41.26 -16.78 -2.27
CA ALA A 259 41.78 -17.55 -1.13
C ALA A 259 43.30 -17.74 -0.99
N THR A 260 43.83 -17.20 0.11
CA THR A 260 44.84 -17.90 0.92
C THR A 260 44.67 -17.49 2.37
N ALA A 261 44.33 -18.47 3.20
CA ALA A 261 44.25 -18.32 4.65
C ALA A 261 45.67 -18.15 5.21
N ALA A 262 45.92 -17.04 5.87
CA ALA A 262 47.07 -16.87 6.75
C ALA A 262 46.61 -16.16 8.02
N THR A 263 46.84 -16.84 9.13
CA THR A 263 46.52 -16.51 10.51
C THR A 263 47.16 -15.18 10.94
N ALA A 264 46.32 -14.18 11.23
CA ALA A 264 46.69 -12.97 11.97
C ALA A 264 45.55 -12.60 12.93
N GLY A 265 45.89 -12.39 14.20
CA GLY A 265 44.98 -12.37 15.34
C GLY A 265 43.76 -11.44 15.20
N THR A 266 42.59 -12.01 15.44
CA THR A 266 41.29 -11.37 15.44
C THR A 266 41.12 -10.44 16.65
N ARG A 267 41.04 -9.13 16.44
CA ARG A 267 40.28 -8.25 17.37
C ARG A 267 38.79 -8.43 17.04
N SER A 268 38.18 -9.48 17.60
CA SER A 268 36.76 -9.80 17.42
C SER A 268 35.89 -8.88 18.29
N GLY A 269 35.39 -7.79 17.71
CA GLY A 269 34.24 -7.07 18.26
C GLY A 269 33.16 -7.00 17.19
N THR A 270 31.95 -7.46 17.49
CA THR A 270 30.77 -7.15 16.66
C THR A 270 30.61 -5.62 16.62
N PRO A 271 30.42 -5.01 15.44
CA PRO A 271 30.21 -3.56 15.35
C PRO A 271 28.97 -3.17 16.16
N ARG A 272 29.02 -1.99 16.79
CA ARG A 272 27.93 -1.46 17.60
C ARG A 272 27.76 0.03 17.36
N TRP A 273 26.58 0.41 16.88
CA TRP A 273 26.15 1.77 16.59
C TRP A 273 25.20 2.26 17.68
N ARG A 274 25.33 3.53 18.06
CA ARG A 274 24.55 4.10 19.16
C ARG A 274 23.15 4.52 18.74
N ARG A 275 23.03 5.08 17.54
CA ARG A 275 21.76 5.61 17.02
C ARG A 275 21.66 5.31 15.53
N CYS A 276 20.81 4.34 15.22
CA CYS A 276 20.56 3.86 13.88
C CYS A 276 19.21 4.38 13.37
N VAL A 277 19.12 4.68 12.07
CA VAL A 277 17.84 4.89 11.40
C VAL A 277 17.69 3.99 10.17
N ASP A 278 16.55 3.32 10.10
CA ASP A 278 16.04 2.61 8.94
C ASP A 278 15.12 3.53 8.15
N LEU A 279 15.69 4.16 7.13
CA LEU A 279 15.01 5.07 6.22
C LEU A 279 14.14 4.24 5.27
N GLY A 280 12.88 4.64 5.10
CA GLY A 280 11.88 3.87 4.34
C GLY A 280 11.76 2.45 4.89
N CYS A 281 11.51 2.34 6.20
CA CYS A 281 11.55 1.06 6.90
C CYS A 281 10.52 0.04 6.39
N GLY A 282 9.50 0.48 5.63
CA GLY A 282 8.45 -0.37 5.11
C GLY A 282 7.75 -1.13 6.24
N THR A 283 7.58 -2.44 6.06
CA THR A 283 7.07 -3.37 7.08
C THR A 283 8.09 -3.79 8.15
N GLY A 284 9.28 -3.18 8.13
CA GLY A 284 10.31 -3.37 9.14
C GLY A 284 11.18 -4.61 8.97
N LEU A 285 11.34 -5.12 7.74
CA LEU A 285 12.18 -6.31 7.45
C LEU A 285 13.65 -6.13 7.87
N MET A 286 14.16 -4.89 7.81
CA MET A 286 15.53 -4.58 8.19
C MET A 286 15.72 -4.58 9.72
N GLY A 287 14.68 -4.27 10.49
CA GLY A 287 14.75 -4.07 11.94
C GLY A 287 15.40 -5.23 12.71
N PRO A 288 14.84 -6.46 12.65
CA PRO A 288 15.39 -7.62 13.35
C PRO A 288 16.83 -7.96 12.97
N LEU A 289 17.28 -7.55 11.77
CA LEU A 289 18.62 -7.79 11.27
C LEU A 289 19.64 -6.76 11.78
N LEU A 290 19.19 -5.54 12.14
CA LEU A 290 20.05 -4.45 12.65
C LEU A 290 20.12 -4.40 14.17
N VAL A 291 19.05 -4.76 14.88
CA VAL A 291 18.96 -4.70 16.35
C VAL A 291 20.18 -5.29 17.08
N PRO A 292 20.78 -6.43 16.66
CA PRO A 292 21.97 -6.97 17.33
C PRO A 292 23.19 -6.03 17.34
N TYR A 293 23.19 -5.01 16.49
CA TYR A 293 24.31 -4.10 16.28
C TYR A 293 23.98 -2.65 16.66
N CYS A 294 22.77 -2.34 17.15
CA CYS A 294 22.33 -0.98 17.47
C CYS A 294 21.94 -0.87 18.96
N ASP A 295 22.30 0.24 19.62
CA ASP A 295 21.79 0.58 20.95
C ASP A 295 20.36 1.16 20.87
N ALA A 296 20.09 1.93 19.82
CA ALA A 296 18.77 2.42 19.47
C ALA A 296 18.57 2.35 17.96
N LEU A 297 17.42 1.82 17.53
CA LEU A 297 16.99 1.75 16.15
C LEU A 297 15.68 2.53 15.97
N GLU A 298 15.73 3.55 15.13
CA GLU A 298 14.56 4.31 14.69
C GLU A 298 14.16 3.89 13.27
N GLY A 299 12.88 3.97 12.95
CA GLY A 299 12.38 3.70 11.60
C GLY A 299 11.47 4.84 11.14
N VAL A 300 11.55 5.18 9.86
CA VAL A 300 10.66 6.17 9.25
C VAL A 300 10.15 5.64 7.92
N ASP A 301 8.85 5.77 7.70
CA ASP A 301 8.22 5.51 6.41
C ASP A 301 7.14 6.55 6.15
N LEU A 302 6.82 6.78 4.89
CA LEU A 302 5.79 7.70 4.48
C LEU A 302 4.38 7.08 4.67
N SER A 303 4.27 5.76 4.58
CA SER A 303 3.01 5.02 4.70
C SER A 303 2.71 4.65 6.16
N ALA A 304 1.54 5.07 6.65
CA ALA A 304 1.08 4.69 8.00
C ALA A 304 0.85 3.19 8.12
N GLY A 305 0.27 2.55 7.09
CA GLY A 305 0.06 1.11 7.05
C GLY A 305 1.37 0.32 7.12
N MET A 306 2.44 0.80 6.47
CA MET A 306 3.76 0.19 6.57
C MET A 306 4.34 0.32 7.98
N VAL A 307 4.28 1.52 8.58
CA VAL A 307 4.71 1.75 9.95
C VAL A 307 3.95 0.88 10.95
N ASP A 308 2.64 0.67 10.76
CA ASP A 308 1.85 -0.22 11.60
C ASP A 308 2.32 -1.68 11.51
N GLN A 309 2.75 -2.15 10.33
CA GLN A 309 3.37 -3.48 10.19
C GLN A 309 4.76 -3.52 10.84
N ALA A 310 5.58 -2.49 10.65
CA ALA A 310 6.90 -2.40 11.30
C ALA A 310 6.79 -2.41 12.83
N ALA A 311 5.78 -1.75 13.40
CA ALA A 311 5.52 -1.74 14.83
C ALA A 311 5.28 -3.15 15.40
N LYS A 312 4.62 -4.04 14.63
CA LYS A 312 4.39 -5.45 15.03
C LYS A 312 5.69 -6.24 15.20
N ARG A 313 6.82 -5.77 14.66
CA ARG A 313 8.14 -6.39 14.85
C ARG A 313 8.69 -6.19 16.26
N GLY A 314 8.22 -5.17 16.99
CA GLY A 314 8.64 -4.89 18.36
C GLY A 314 10.13 -4.59 18.54
N CYS A 315 10.80 -4.15 17.48
CA CYS A 315 12.27 -4.03 17.44
C CYS A 315 12.78 -2.59 17.19
N TYR A 316 11.87 -1.64 16.94
CA TYR A 316 12.19 -0.22 16.78
C TYR A 316 11.91 0.54 18.08
N ASN A 317 12.86 1.37 18.51
CA ASN A 317 12.73 2.26 19.66
C ASN A 317 11.76 3.42 19.38
N ARG A 318 11.74 3.90 18.13
CA ARG A 318 10.83 4.94 17.64
C ARG A 318 10.47 4.65 16.19
N LEU A 319 9.20 4.88 15.85
CA LEU A 319 8.70 4.85 14.48
C LEU A 319 8.06 6.20 14.16
N ALA A 320 8.26 6.68 12.94
CA ALA A 320 7.70 7.92 12.45
C ALA A 320 6.98 7.71 11.11
N VAL A 321 5.80 8.32 10.97
CA VAL A 321 5.11 8.48 9.69
C VAL A 321 5.47 9.85 9.14
N ALA A 322 6.40 9.91 8.19
CA ALA A 322 6.91 11.17 7.66
C ALA A 322 7.52 11.02 6.27
N GLU A 323 7.53 12.10 5.50
CA GLU A 323 8.36 12.22 4.31
C GLU A 323 9.83 12.28 4.72
N LEU A 324 10.68 11.53 4.01
CA LEU A 324 12.03 11.19 4.45
C LEU A 324 12.97 12.42 4.55
N VAL A 325 12.92 13.32 3.56
CA VAL A 325 13.75 14.54 3.56
C VAL A 325 13.32 15.44 4.71
N SER A 326 12.02 15.65 4.84
CA SER A 326 11.42 16.47 5.90
C SER A 326 11.76 15.91 7.30
N PHE A 327 11.74 14.60 7.46
CA PHE A 327 12.17 13.91 8.69
C PHE A 327 13.64 14.19 9.00
N LEU A 328 14.54 13.95 8.03
CA LEU A 328 15.98 14.15 8.21
C LEU A 328 16.33 15.62 8.50
N GLU A 329 15.67 16.57 7.85
CA GLU A 329 15.86 18.00 8.11
C GLU A 329 15.41 18.40 9.53
N ALA A 330 14.29 17.86 10.00
CA ALA A 330 13.81 18.09 11.35
C ALA A 330 14.76 17.50 12.41
N GLU A 331 15.27 16.29 12.20
CA GLU A 331 16.26 15.65 13.07
C GLU A 331 17.58 16.43 13.08
N ALA A 332 18.06 16.87 11.91
CA ALA A 332 19.27 17.69 11.81
C ALA A 332 19.12 19.07 12.49
N ALA A 333 17.93 19.67 12.43
CA ALA A 333 17.63 20.91 13.14
C ALA A 333 17.61 20.70 14.67
N HIS A 334 17.00 19.60 15.13
CA HIS A 334 16.98 19.22 16.54
C HIS A 334 18.39 18.98 17.09
N ASP A 335 19.22 18.23 16.37
CA ASP A 335 20.61 17.94 16.74
C ASP A 335 21.46 19.22 16.88
N LYS A 336 21.21 20.22 16.01
CA LYS A 336 21.87 21.54 16.08
C LYS A 336 21.43 22.35 17.30
N ALA A 337 20.15 22.30 17.66
CA ALA A 337 19.59 23.08 18.75
C ALA A 337 19.96 22.55 20.14
N ALA A 338 20.18 21.24 20.27
CA ALA A 338 20.41 20.60 21.56
C ALA A 338 21.86 20.73 22.10
N ASP A 339 22.85 21.14 21.30
CA ASP A 339 24.31 21.08 21.56
C ASP A 339 24.82 19.73 22.14
N VAL A 340 23.96 18.70 22.11
CA VAL A 340 24.12 17.36 22.72
C VAL A 340 23.46 16.27 21.85
N GLY A 341 22.74 16.63 20.78
CA GLY A 341 22.10 15.65 19.88
C GLY A 341 23.14 14.69 19.30
N THR A 342 22.98 13.40 19.58
CA THR A 342 23.86 12.37 19.00
C THR A 342 23.37 12.10 17.59
N PRO A 343 24.11 12.53 16.55
CA PRO A 343 23.69 12.30 15.17
C PRO A 343 23.61 10.80 14.91
N TYR A 344 22.78 10.39 13.96
CA TYR A 344 22.76 9.01 13.51
C TYR A 344 24.16 8.57 13.06
N ASP A 345 24.65 7.48 13.66
CA ASP A 345 25.94 6.87 13.30
C ASP A 345 25.80 5.68 12.36
N LEU A 346 24.55 5.25 12.10
CA LEU A 346 24.17 4.36 11.01
C LEU A 346 22.86 4.84 10.36
N LEU A 347 22.92 5.03 9.03
CA LEU A 347 21.73 5.22 8.20
C LEU A 347 21.65 4.03 7.24
N VAL A 348 20.53 3.31 7.26
CA VAL A 348 20.23 2.21 6.35
C VAL A 348 19.00 2.59 5.55
N ALA A 349 18.98 2.26 4.26
CA ALA A 349 17.84 2.47 3.38
C ALA A 349 17.75 1.29 2.41
N ALA A 350 16.72 0.46 2.55
CA ALA A 350 16.46 -0.65 1.66
C ALA A 350 15.38 -0.26 0.64
N ASP A 351 15.73 -0.22 -0.64
CA ASP A 351 14.81 0.06 -1.77
C ASP A 351 14.03 1.38 -1.69
N VAL A 352 14.64 2.39 -1.08
CA VAL A 352 14.03 3.71 -0.86
C VAL A 352 14.28 4.68 -2.02
N PHE A 353 15.47 4.60 -2.62
CA PHE A 353 15.94 5.61 -3.58
C PHE A 353 15.28 5.54 -4.96
N VAL A 354 14.36 4.61 -5.18
CA VAL A 354 13.61 4.50 -6.46
C VAL A 354 12.48 5.53 -6.54
N TYR A 355 12.03 6.08 -5.40
CA TYR A 355 10.89 6.99 -5.31
C TYR A 355 11.17 8.28 -4.53
N ILE A 356 12.41 8.49 -4.07
CA ILE A 356 12.88 9.78 -3.56
C ILE A 356 13.55 10.53 -4.69
N GLY A 357 13.30 11.84 -4.79
CA GLY A 357 14.03 12.74 -5.69
C GLY A 357 15.48 12.96 -5.22
N ASP A 358 16.03 14.15 -5.47
CA ASP A 358 17.37 14.47 -4.96
C ASP A 358 17.38 14.46 -3.42
N LEU A 359 18.16 13.56 -2.80
CA LEU A 359 18.44 13.61 -1.36
C LEU A 359 19.57 14.61 -1.13
N PRO A 360 19.32 15.81 -0.60
CA PRO A 360 20.37 16.79 -0.40
C PRO A 360 21.34 16.26 0.66
N LEU A 361 22.62 16.12 0.31
CA LEU A 361 23.67 15.69 1.25
C LEU A 361 23.75 16.58 2.50
N ALA A 362 23.24 17.81 2.44
CA ALA A 362 23.12 18.74 3.56
C ALA A 362 22.02 18.37 4.58
N ALA A 363 21.03 17.56 4.19
CA ALA A 363 20.00 17.04 5.09
C ALA A 363 20.48 15.79 5.85
N LEU A 364 21.58 15.16 5.43
CA LEU A 364 22.20 14.11 6.22
C LEU A 364 22.80 14.72 7.49
N PRO A 365 22.48 14.18 8.69
CA PRO A 365 23.09 14.67 9.92
C PRO A 365 24.61 14.49 9.85
N ALA A 366 25.32 15.60 9.69
CA ALA A 366 26.77 15.60 9.52
C ALA A 366 27.43 15.16 10.83
N ASN A 367 28.15 14.05 10.79
CA ASN A 367 29.03 13.67 11.89
C ASN A 367 30.12 14.75 12.02
N ARG A 368 30.17 15.45 13.16
CA ARG A 368 31.15 16.53 13.43
C ARG A 368 32.61 16.07 13.45
N SER A 369 32.87 14.75 13.43
CA SER A 369 34.22 14.22 13.24
C SER A 369 34.59 14.25 11.75
N ARG A 370 35.81 14.68 11.40
CA ARG A 370 36.37 14.70 10.03
C ARG A 370 36.48 13.31 9.35
N ALA A 371 35.73 12.29 9.79
CA ALA A 371 35.58 11.03 9.12
C ALA A 371 34.62 11.21 7.93
N ARG A 372 35.15 11.12 6.71
CA ARG A 372 34.38 11.11 5.45
C ARG A 372 33.07 10.31 5.64
N VAL A 373 31.91 10.93 5.42
CA VAL A 373 30.65 10.20 5.22
C VAL A 373 30.90 9.24 4.05
N ARG A 374 31.07 7.95 4.35
CA ARG A 374 31.27 6.94 3.32
C ARG A 374 29.90 6.43 2.91
N VAL A 375 29.33 7.04 1.88
CA VAL A 375 28.17 6.48 1.20
C VAL A 375 28.65 5.21 0.49
N ARG A 376 28.14 4.05 0.91
CA ARG A 376 28.28 2.80 0.16
C ARG A 376 26.94 2.55 -0.52
N THR A 377 26.87 2.83 -1.81
CA THR A 377 25.74 2.43 -2.63
C THR A 377 25.92 0.95 -2.98
N LEU A 378 24.87 0.16 -2.77
CA LEU A 378 24.82 -1.25 -3.11
C LEU A 378 23.67 -1.43 -4.09
N THR A 379 23.98 -1.83 -5.32
CA THR A 379 22.98 -2.26 -6.29
C THR A 379 22.95 -3.78 -6.28
N CYS A 380 21.88 -4.36 -5.75
CA CYS A 380 21.67 -5.80 -5.84
C CYS A 380 20.99 -6.10 -7.17
N GLN A 381 21.75 -6.54 -8.18
CA GLN A 381 21.16 -7.12 -9.39
C GLN A 381 20.68 -8.54 -9.07
N SER A 382 19.41 -8.85 -9.35
CA SER A 382 18.91 -10.22 -9.25
C SER A 382 19.71 -11.11 -10.19
N ARG A 383 20.41 -12.11 -9.63
CA ARG A 383 21.01 -13.18 -10.43
C ARG A 383 19.94 -14.22 -10.72
N GLN A 384 19.30 -14.08 -11.89
CA GLN A 384 18.87 -15.12 -12.84
C GLN A 384 17.62 -14.65 -13.58
N ALA A 385 17.79 -14.37 -14.86
CA ALA A 385 16.72 -14.62 -15.81
C ALA A 385 16.41 -16.12 -15.75
N ALA A 386 15.16 -16.49 -15.48
CA ALA A 386 14.67 -17.79 -15.89
C ALA A 386 14.84 -17.87 -17.43
N PRO A 387 15.36 -18.97 -18.00
CA PRO A 387 15.56 -19.08 -19.45
C PRO A 387 14.30 -19.04 -20.30
N ASP A 388 13.10 -19.02 -19.70
CA ASP A 388 11.83 -18.99 -20.43
C ASP A 388 10.83 -18.08 -19.71
N CYS A 389 10.82 -16.80 -20.08
CA CYS A 389 9.67 -15.94 -19.81
C CYS A 389 9.40 -15.10 -21.05
N ASP A 390 8.69 -15.70 -22.01
CA ASP A 390 8.04 -15.01 -23.12
C ASP A 390 6.94 -14.11 -22.53
N CYS A 391 7.28 -12.86 -22.20
CA CYS A 391 6.28 -11.83 -21.96
C CYS A 391 5.87 -11.23 -23.32
N LYS A 392 4.77 -11.74 -23.87
CA LYS A 392 3.97 -11.05 -24.90
C LYS A 392 3.12 -9.94 -24.30
#